data_AF-A0A3N5EKZ7-F1
#
_entry.id   AF-A0A3N5EKZ7-F1
#
_cell.length_a   1.000
_cell.length_b   1.000
_cell.length_c   1.000
_cell.angle_alpha   90.00
_cell.angle_beta   90.00
_cell.angle_gamma   90.00
#
_symmetry.space_group_name_H-M   'P 1'
#
loop_
_entity.id
_entity.type
_entity.pdbx_description
1 polymer ?
#
loop_
_entity_poly.entity_id
_entity_poly.type
_entity_poly.pdbx_seq_one_letter_code
_entity_poly.pdbx_strand_id
1 'polypeptide(L)'
;MHPFYSNLPTHWLAMIIFILIAACSKQPTNPTTTPVSVPSTTATPSTPPKPPILPAYQLPIPFANSELIVNRINQFAFDLYRQLNDHEGNLWFSPYSLFASLSIPYRAASGSTKTQLAKVLQASNETELSNQLTLLKNFLQNRQTSSYYKLHHVQALWGQKGYAFSSTFLKTAPQLIQTVDFMGNIASTRKTINQWVSQQTESKINNFLPSHVIQPLTRLLLTDAAYFEGEWQKPFNPNATQKLPFTI
;
A
#
# COMPACT_ATOMS: atom_id res chain seq x y z
N MET A 1 14.67 -17.06 -29.61
CA MET A 1 14.61 -15.59 -29.53
C MET A 1 13.39 -15.11 -30.31
N HIS A 2 12.31 -14.80 -29.60
CA HIS A 2 11.21 -13.89 -29.99
C HIS A 2 10.30 -13.76 -28.75
N PRO A 3 10.01 -12.55 -28.26
CA PRO A 3 9.20 -12.36 -27.06
C PRO A 3 7.73 -12.24 -27.45
N PHE A 4 6.88 -13.08 -26.86
CA PHE A 4 5.44 -12.86 -26.81
C PHE A 4 5.07 -12.38 -25.40
N TYR A 5 4.10 -11.47 -25.34
CA TYR A 5 3.52 -10.74 -24.20
C TYR A 5 4.05 -9.32 -23.93
N SER A 6 3.77 -8.43 -24.89
CA SER A 6 3.24 -7.10 -24.59
C SER A 6 1.72 -7.11 -24.81
N ASN A 7 0.99 -6.33 -24.00
CA ASN A 7 -0.45 -6.09 -24.03
C ASN A 7 -1.34 -7.05 -23.21
N LEU A 8 -1.29 -6.88 -21.88
CA LEU A 8 -2.48 -7.00 -21.03
C LEU A 8 -2.94 -5.57 -20.67
N PRO A 9 -4.25 -5.26 -20.69
CA PRO A 9 -4.76 -3.96 -20.30
C PRO A 9 -4.43 -3.71 -18.82
N THR A 10 -3.60 -2.71 -18.57
CA THR A 10 -3.16 -2.27 -17.24
C THR A 10 -4.28 -1.53 -16.52
N HIS A 11 -5.28 -2.25 -16.02
CA HIS A 11 -6.14 -1.78 -14.94
C HIS A 11 -5.59 -2.27 -13.61
N TRP A 12 -4.45 -1.72 -13.20
CA TRP A 12 -4.00 -1.83 -11.82
C TRP A 12 -4.83 -0.84 -10.99
N LEU A 13 -5.72 -1.37 -10.15
CA LEU A 13 -6.32 -0.62 -9.05
C LEU A 13 -5.21 -0.35 -8.03
N ALA A 14 -4.45 0.73 -8.24
CA ALA A 14 -3.72 1.37 -7.16
C ALA A 14 -4.78 2.02 -6.26
N MET A 15 -5.04 1.41 -5.10
CA MET A 15 -5.87 2.06 -4.11
C MET A 15 -5.07 3.19 -3.48
N ILE A 16 -5.42 4.42 -3.85
CA ILE A 16 -4.80 5.61 -3.28
C ILE A 16 -5.74 6.13 -2.23
N ILE A 17 -5.38 5.91 -0.97
CA ILE A 17 -6.13 6.49 0.14
C ILE A 17 -5.78 7.97 0.21
N PHE A 18 -6.70 8.79 -0.32
CA PHE A 18 -6.73 10.22 -0.05
C PHE A 18 -7.63 10.45 1.16
N ILE A 19 -7.08 11.02 2.23
CA ILE A 19 -7.89 11.57 3.31
C ILE A 19 -8.35 12.96 2.86
N LEU A 20 -9.50 12.98 2.17
CA LEU A 20 -10.29 14.17 1.90
C LEU A 20 -11.64 13.97 2.60
N ILE A 21 -11.98 14.85 3.53
CA ILE A 21 -13.21 14.76 4.33
C ILE A 21 -14.38 15.32 3.49
N ALA A 22 -15.23 14.46 2.92
CA ALA A 22 -16.60 14.81 2.46
C ALA A 22 -17.49 13.55 2.25
N ALA A 23 -18.80 13.68 2.49
CA ALA A 23 -19.77 12.63 2.86
C ALA A 23 -20.58 11.95 1.71
N CYS A 24 -21.22 10.81 2.04
CA CYS A 24 -21.94 9.79 1.22
C CYS A 24 -23.14 10.32 0.37
N SER A 25 -23.82 9.58 -0.54
CA SER A 25 -24.29 8.18 -0.57
C SER A 25 -25.00 7.80 -1.90
N LYS A 26 -24.96 6.52 -2.33
CA LYS A 26 -26.11 5.57 -2.51
C LYS A 26 -25.82 4.37 -3.45
N GLN A 27 -26.43 3.23 -3.10
CA GLN A 27 -26.24 1.83 -3.55
C GLN A 27 -27.11 1.39 -4.77
N PRO A 28 -26.89 0.16 -5.30
CA PRO A 28 -27.36 -0.38 -6.59
C PRO A 28 -28.46 -1.47 -6.48
N THR A 29 -28.82 -2.11 -7.61
CA THR A 29 -29.73 -3.27 -7.70
C THR A 29 -29.24 -4.36 -8.69
N ASN A 30 -29.33 -5.63 -8.27
CA ASN A 30 -29.01 -6.88 -9.00
C ASN A 30 -30.11 -7.33 -10.00
N PRO A 31 -29.81 -8.28 -10.92
CA PRO A 31 -30.39 -9.62 -10.74
C PRO A 31 -29.58 -10.84 -11.24
N THR A 32 -30.04 -11.99 -10.72
CA THR A 32 -29.69 -13.42 -10.78
C THR A 32 -29.67 -14.11 -12.16
N THR A 33 -28.86 -15.18 -12.34
CA THR A 33 -29.30 -16.53 -12.82
C THR A 33 -28.21 -17.64 -12.86
N THR A 34 -28.52 -18.73 -12.16
CA THR A 34 -28.31 -20.20 -12.31
C THR A 34 -27.22 -20.89 -13.17
N PRO A 35 -26.82 -22.14 -12.80
CA PRO A 35 -25.54 -22.78 -13.13
C PRO A 35 -25.58 -23.75 -14.33
N VAL A 36 -24.43 -23.96 -14.98
CA VAL A 36 -24.22 -25.00 -16.01
C VAL A 36 -22.90 -25.74 -15.75
N SER A 37 -22.94 -27.06 -15.84
CA SER A 37 -21.87 -28.03 -15.55
C SER A 37 -21.45 -28.80 -16.81
N VAL A 38 -20.15 -28.95 -17.12
CA VAL A 38 -19.57 -30.07 -17.93
C VAL A 38 -18.01 -30.09 -17.87
N PRO A 39 -17.28 -31.09 -18.40
CA PRO A 39 -16.91 -32.40 -17.86
C PRO A 39 -15.42 -32.53 -17.48
N SER A 40 -15.10 -33.63 -16.79
CA SER A 40 -13.76 -34.07 -16.41
C SER A 40 -12.97 -34.66 -17.58
N THR A 41 -11.74 -34.20 -17.80
CA THR A 41 -10.73 -34.93 -18.59
C THR A 41 -9.43 -35.04 -17.78
N THR A 42 -9.05 -36.27 -17.49
CA THR A 42 -7.86 -36.65 -16.72
C THR A 42 -6.59 -36.47 -17.57
N ALA A 43 -5.64 -35.67 -17.10
CA ALA A 43 -4.27 -35.66 -17.62
C ALA A 43 -3.30 -36.15 -16.55
N THR A 44 -2.41 -37.05 -16.95
CA THR A 44 -1.41 -37.75 -16.13
C THR A 44 -0.34 -36.80 -15.56
N PRO A 45 0.17 -37.01 -14.33
CA PRO A 45 1.07 -36.06 -13.68
C PRO A 45 2.52 -36.25 -14.16
N SER A 46 3.13 -35.17 -14.68
CA SER A 46 4.59 -35.04 -14.73
C SER A 46 5.09 -34.36 -13.46
N THR A 47 6.09 -34.94 -12.82
CA THR A 47 6.60 -34.52 -11.50
C THR A 47 7.28 -33.14 -11.61
N PRO A 48 6.83 -32.12 -10.87
CA PRO A 48 7.48 -30.81 -10.87
C PRO A 48 8.87 -30.88 -10.23
N PRO A 49 9.83 -30.06 -10.68
CA PRO A 49 11.14 -29.96 -10.04
C PRO A 49 10.99 -29.55 -8.57
N LYS A 50 11.82 -30.16 -7.72
CA LYS A 50 11.82 -29.94 -6.27
C LYS A 50 12.08 -28.46 -5.97
N PRO A 51 11.16 -27.75 -5.30
CA PRO A 51 11.37 -26.35 -4.97
C PRO A 51 12.58 -26.20 -4.03
N PRO A 52 13.31 -25.06 -4.13
CA PRO A 52 14.36 -24.72 -3.18
C PRO A 52 13.81 -24.80 -1.75
N ILE A 53 14.54 -25.48 -0.87
CA ILE A 53 14.20 -25.50 0.55
C ILE A 53 14.55 -24.12 1.07
N LEU A 54 13.53 -23.26 1.27
CA LEU A 54 13.72 -22.04 2.05
C LEU A 54 14.29 -22.45 3.42
N PRO A 55 15.33 -21.77 3.94
CA PRO A 55 15.78 -22.02 5.30
C PRO A 55 14.59 -21.88 6.25
N ALA A 56 14.54 -22.77 7.25
CA ALA A 56 13.49 -22.76 8.26
C ALA A 56 13.26 -21.33 8.76
N TYR A 57 12.00 -20.91 8.83
CA TYR A 57 11.57 -19.57 9.21
C TYR A 57 11.94 -19.32 10.68
N GLN A 58 13.20 -18.99 10.95
CA GLN A 58 13.65 -18.54 12.25
C GLN A 58 13.39 -17.06 12.31
N LEU A 59 12.39 -16.66 13.11
CA LEU A 59 12.12 -15.27 13.45
C LEU A 59 13.36 -14.69 14.14
N PRO A 60 14.18 -13.85 13.49
CA PRO A 60 15.28 -13.18 14.16
C PRO A 60 14.68 -11.92 14.80
N ILE A 61 15.05 -11.63 16.04
CA ILE A 61 14.47 -10.65 16.98
C ILE A 61 13.33 -11.27 17.81
N PRO A 62 13.36 -11.20 19.16
CA PRO A 62 12.26 -11.69 19.97
C PRO A 62 10.99 -10.93 19.59
N PHE A 63 10.04 -11.67 19.01
CA PHE A 63 8.69 -11.21 18.67
C PHE A 63 7.97 -10.52 19.85
N ALA A 64 8.42 -10.81 21.08
CA ALA A 64 7.93 -10.20 22.32
C ALA A 64 7.89 -8.65 22.29
N ASN A 65 8.78 -7.98 21.54
CA ASN A 65 8.81 -6.51 21.47
C ASN A 65 8.03 -5.91 20.28
N SER A 66 7.50 -6.74 19.37
CA SER A 66 6.73 -6.29 18.19
C SER A 66 5.25 -6.67 18.21
N GLU A 67 4.82 -7.55 19.11
CA GLU A 67 3.42 -7.98 19.22
C GLU A 67 2.45 -6.81 19.33
N LEU A 68 2.77 -5.79 20.14
CA LEU A 68 1.90 -4.64 20.32
C LEU A 68 1.68 -3.87 19.01
N ILE A 69 2.75 -3.56 18.25
CA ILE A 69 2.61 -2.82 16.98
C ILE A 69 1.95 -3.67 15.90
N VAL A 70 2.23 -4.97 15.86
CA VAL A 70 1.57 -5.91 14.93
C VAL A 70 0.07 -5.97 15.21
N ASN A 71 -0.33 -6.08 16.47
CA ASN A 71 -1.73 -6.09 16.86
C ASN A 71 -2.44 -4.76 16.54
N ARG A 72 -1.78 -3.61 16.78
CA ARG A 72 -2.30 -2.29 16.40
C ARG A 72 -2.53 -2.19 14.88
N ILE A 73 -1.56 -2.61 14.07
CA ILE A 73 -1.66 -2.58 12.60
C ILE A 73 -2.74 -3.55 12.11
N ASN A 74 -2.84 -4.75 12.67
CA ASN A 74 -3.88 -5.71 12.30
C ASN A 74 -5.28 -5.20 12.63
N GLN A 75 -5.46 -4.61 13.82
CA GLN A 75 -6.74 -4.03 14.18
C GLN A 75 -7.11 -2.86 13.25
N PHE A 76 -6.16 -1.96 12.97
CA PHE A 76 -6.32 -0.91 11.96
C PHE A 76 -6.70 -1.49 10.58
N ALA A 77 -6.04 -2.57 10.15
CA ALA A 77 -6.33 -3.24 8.88
C ALA A 77 -7.79 -3.73 8.81
N PHE A 78 -8.26 -4.39 9.86
CA PHE A 78 -9.64 -4.90 9.91
C PHE A 78 -10.68 -3.77 9.98
N ASP A 79 -10.40 -2.74 10.77
CA ASP A 79 -11.25 -1.55 10.87
C ASP A 79 -11.36 -0.83 9.52
N LEU A 80 -10.24 -0.66 8.81
CA LEU A 80 -10.21 -0.03 7.51
C LEU A 80 -10.85 -0.91 6.42
N TYR A 81 -10.58 -2.21 6.41
CA TYR A 81 -11.19 -3.15 5.46
C TYR A 81 -12.73 -3.11 5.54
N ARG A 82 -13.29 -3.10 6.76
CA ARG A 82 -14.75 -2.97 6.96
C ARG A 82 -15.33 -1.69 6.37
N GLN A 83 -14.57 -0.61 6.32
CA GLN A 83 -15.02 0.67 5.76
C GLN A 83 -14.88 0.72 4.23
N LEU A 84 -13.89 0.03 3.68
CA LEU A 84 -13.57 0.08 2.25
C LEU A 84 -14.28 -1.01 1.43
N ASN A 85 -14.75 -2.08 2.07
CA ASN A 85 -15.36 -3.23 1.39
C ASN A 85 -16.87 -3.00 1.12
N ASP A 86 -17.25 -1.79 0.70
CA ASP A 86 -18.64 -1.39 0.42
C ASP A 86 -19.03 -1.48 -1.05
N HIS A 87 -18.08 -1.77 -1.93
CA HIS A 87 -18.27 -1.92 -3.37
C HIS A 87 -17.89 -3.31 -3.89
N GLU A 88 -18.43 -3.66 -5.05
CA GLU A 88 -18.01 -4.83 -5.81
C GLU A 88 -16.63 -4.61 -6.44
N GLY A 89 -15.84 -5.69 -6.52
CA GLY A 89 -14.52 -5.68 -7.15
C GLY A 89 -13.39 -6.02 -6.18
N ASN A 90 -12.17 -5.94 -6.69
CA ASN A 90 -10.97 -6.29 -5.94
C ASN A 90 -10.52 -5.12 -5.06
N LEU A 91 -10.41 -5.38 -3.76
CA LEU A 91 -9.86 -4.45 -2.78
C LEU A 91 -8.43 -4.86 -2.43
N TRP A 92 -7.48 -3.94 -2.60
CA TRP A 92 -6.08 -4.13 -2.21
C TRP A 92 -5.54 -2.86 -1.56
N PHE A 93 -4.98 -2.98 -0.36
CA PHE A 93 -4.25 -1.91 0.30
C PHE A 93 -3.17 -2.49 1.21
N SER A 94 -2.20 -1.66 1.62
CA SER A 94 -1.17 -2.04 2.58
C SER A 94 -1.46 -1.40 3.94
N PRO A 95 -1.98 -2.15 4.93
CA PRO A 95 -2.30 -1.60 6.24
C PRO A 95 -1.07 -1.01 6.94
N TYR A 96 0.08 -1.70 6.87
CA TYR A 96 1.34 -1.21 7.42
C TYR A 96 1.74 0.15 6.82
N SER A 97 1.67 0.27 5.49
CA SER A 97 2.05 1.47 4.74
C SER A 97 1.24 2.68 5.20
N LEU A 98 -0.09 2.52 5.23
CA LEU A 98 -1.02 3.56 5.65
C LEU A 98 -0.89 3.92 7.13
N PHE A 99 -0.73 2.92 7.99
CA PHE A 99 -0.51 3.12 9.42
C PHE A 99 0.78 3.92 9.67
N ALA A 100 1.87 3.55 9.00
CA ALA A 100 3.14 4.26 9.08
C ALA A 100 3.02 5.70 8.57
N SER A 101 2.30 5.90 7.45
CA SER A 101 2.04 7.23 6.89
C SER A 101 1.19 8.11 7.82
N LEU A 102 0.15 7.56 8.46
CA LEU A 102 -0.69 8.26 9.44
C LEU A 102 0.05 8.59 10.75
N SER A 103 1.11 7.86 11.08
CA SER A 103 1.94 8.18 12.24
C SER A 103 2.66 9.53 12.11
N ILE A 104 2.91 10.01 10.89
CA ILE A 104 3.56 11.30 10.63
C ILE A 104 2.69 12.47 11.09
N PRO A 105 1.46 12.66 10.58
CA PRO A 105 0.60 13.73 11.07
C PRO A 105 0.23 13.54 12.54
N TYR A 106 0.17 12.31 13.08
CA TYR A 106 -0.06 12.09 14.51
C TYR A 106 1.01 12.77 15.37
N ARG A 107 2.28 12.57 15.03
CA ARG A 107 3.43 13.14 15.75
C ARG A 107 3.59 14.65 15.56
N ALA A 108 2.96 15.23 14.54
CA ALA A 108 3.03 16.67 14.28
C ALA A 108 1.75 17.44 14.66
N ALA A 109 0.63 16.73 14.86
CA ALA A 109 -0.64 17.32 15.22
C ALA A 109 -0.69 17.71 16.70
N SER A 110 -1.71 18.47 17.07
CA SER A 110 -2.04 18.85 18.44
C SER A 110 -3.56 18.86 18.62
N GLY A 111 -4.04 18.95 19.87
CA GLY A 111 -5.46 19.03 20.20
C GLY A 111 -6.28 17.86 19.64
N SER A 112 -7.49 18.16 19.16
CA SER A 112 -8.46 17.15 18.70
C SER A 112 -7.96 16.29 17.55
N THR A 113 -7.25 16.87 16.57
CA THR A 113 -6.66 16.11 15.45
C THR A 113 -5.70 15.04 15.94
N LYS A 114 -4.85 15.39 16.91
CA LYS A 114 -3.93 14.42 17.52
C LYS A 114 -4.69 13.32 18.25
N THR A 115 -5.72 13.68 19.02
CA THR A 115 -6.56 12.70 19.73
C THR A 115 -7.28 11.74 18.78
N GLN A 116 -7.80 12.22 17.65
CA GLN A 116 -8.44 11.38 16.65
C GLN A 116 -7.43 10.42 15.99
N LEU A 117 -6.26 10.93 15.61
CA LEU A 117 -5.19 10.10 15.05
C LEU A 117 -4.66 9.08 16.07
N ALA A 118 -4.51 9.47 17.33
CA ALA A 118 -4.14 8.58 18.43
C ALA A 118 -5.14 7.42 18.58
N LYS A 119 -6.45 7.71 18.46
CA LYS A 119 -7.49 6.69 18.51
C LYS A 119 -7.40 5.71 17.34
N VAL A 120 -7.23 6.20 16.11
CA VAL A 120 -7.08 5.36 14.90
C VAL A 120 -5.83 4.48 14.98
N LEU A 121 -4.71 5.04 15.45
CA LEU A 121 -3.43 4.33 15.57
C LEU A 121 -3.30 3.52 16.87
N GLN A 122 -4.29 3.63 17.77
CA GLN A 122 -4.27 3.11 19.14
C GLN A 122 -2.98 3.46 19.89
N ALA A 123 -2.50 4.69 19.68
CA ALA A 123 -1.23 5.18 20.20
C ALA A 123 -1.47 6.07 21.42
N SER A 124 -0.78 5.76 22.53
CA SER A 124 -0.76 6.59 23.74
C SER A 124 0.56 7.35 23.90
N ASN A 125 1.63 6.90 23.23
CA ASN A 125 2.97 7.47 23.32
C ASN A 125 3.63 7.54 21.94
N GLU A 126 4.08 8.74 21.54
CA GLU A 126 4.72 8.97 20.24
C GLU A 126 6.08 8.29 20.08
N THR A 127 6.91 8.35 21.11
CA THR A 127 8.25 7.79 21.10
C THR A 127 8.20 6.27 21.00
N GLU A 128 7.31 5.64 21.78
CA GLU A 128 7.05 4.20 21.71
C GLU A 128 6.62 3.77 20.30
N LEU A 129 5.61 4.44 19.75
CA LEU A 129 5.11 4.16 18.40
C LEU A 129 6.21 4.31 17.34
N SER A 130 7.00 5.38 17.45
CA SER A 130 8.09 5.67 16.51
C SER A 130 9.19 4.62 16.55
N ASN A 131 9.56 4.17 17.76
CA ASN A 131 10.55 3.12 17.95
C ASN A 131 10.04 1.78 17.38
N GLN A 132 8.78 1.43 17.67
CA GLN A 132 8.15 0.22 17.14
C GLN A 132 8.05 0.21 15.61
N LEU A 133 7.64 1.33 15.00
CA LEU A 133 7.60 1.48 13.55
C LEU A 133 8.99 1.41 12.92
N THR A 134 10.01 1.97 13.59
CA THR A 134 11.40 1.86 13.13
C THR A 134 11.89 0.41 13.17
N LEU A 135 11.59 -0.32 14.24
CA LEU A 135 11.92 -1.75 14.35
C LEU A 135 11.24 -2.56 13.25
N LEU A 136 9.95 -2.35 13.02
CA LEU A 136 9.20 -3.05 11.99
C LEU A 136 9.70 -2.70 10.58
N LYS A 137 9.98 -1.42 10.31
CA LYS A 137 10.58 -0.97 9.06
C LYS A 137 11.91 -1.67 8.80
N ASN A 138 12.81 -1.67 9.78
CA ASN A 138 14.12 -2.33 9.66
C ASN A 138 13.96 -3.84 9.43
N PHE A 139 13.03 -4.48 10.13
CA PHE A 139 12.71 -5.89 9.93
C PHE A 139 12.24 -6.20 8.50
N LEU A 140 11.35 -5.37 7.96
CA LEU A 140 10.83 -5.53 6.60
C LEU A 140 11.91 -5.25 5.54
N GLN A 141 12.77 -4.26 5.75
CA GLN A 141 13.85 -3.89 4.84
C GLN A 141 15.00 -4.89 4.84
N ASN A 142 15.45 -5.35 6.01
CA ASN A 142 16.58 -6.28 6.12
C ASN A 142 16.32 -7.62 5.42
N ARG A 143 15.06 -8.02 5.29
CA ARG A 143 14.64 -9.27 4.64
C ARG A 143 14.48 -9.17 3.11
N GLN A 144 14.45 -7.96 2.56
CA GLN A 144 14.47 -7.73 1.10
C GLN A 144 15.83 -8.04 0.46
N THR A 145 16.86 -8.32 1.26
CA THR A 145 18.17 -8.78 0.78
C THR A 145 18.12 -10.19 0.17
N SER A 146 17.00 -10.90 0.33
CA SER A 146 16.76 -12.19 -0.32
C SER A 146 16.10 -12.00 -1.69
N SER A 147 16.52 -12.78 -2.68
CA SER A 147 15.95 -12.77 -4.04
C SER A 147 14.48 -13.22 -4.11
N TYR A 148 13.86 -13.61 -2.99
CA TYR A 148 12.55 -14.25 -2.96
C TYR A 148 11.37 -13.29 -2.98
N TYR A 149 11.55 -12.04 -2.57
CA TYR A 149 10.47 -11.06 -2.66
C TYR A 149 11.00 -9.62 -2.73
N LYS A 150 10.20 -8.76 -3.37
CA LYS A 150 10.34 -7.31 -3.39
C LYS A 150 9.17 -6.70 -2.65
N LEU A 151 9.46 -5.81 -1.72
CA LEU A 151 8.45 -5.01 -1.01
C LEU A 151 8.86 -3.55 -1.08
N HIS A 152 8.26 -2.79 -1.99
CA HIS A 152 8.47 -1.36 -2.03
C HIS A 152 7.40 -0.70 -1.16
N HIS A 153 7.82 0.07 -0.17
CA HIS A 153 6.98 0.99 0.58
C HIS A 153 7.57 2.38 0.43
N VAL A 154 6.79 3.29 -0.14
CA VAL A 154 7.24 4.65 -0.47
C VAL A 154 6.23 5.63 0.08
N GLN A 155 6.74 6.63 0.79
CA GLN A 155 5.95 7.70 1.36
C GLN A 155 6.69 9.02 1.22
N ALA A 156 5.95 10.10 0.96
CA ALA A 156 6.52 11.44 0.85
C ALA A 156 5.52 12.50 1.30
N LEU A 157 6.04 13.55 1.91
CA LEU A 157 5.33 14.79 2.17
C LEU A 157 5.70 15.81 1.10
N TRP A 158 4.71 16.43 0.49
CA TRP A 158 4.89 17.45 -0.53
C TRP A 158 4.31 18.75 0.00
N GLY A 159 5.19 19.70 0.32
CA GLY A 159 4.82 21.02 0.83
C GLY A 159 4.76 22.07 -0.27
N GLN A 160 3.83 23.02 -0.16
CA GLN A 160 3.76 24.17 -1.05
C GLN A 160 4.99 25.05 -0.90
N LYS A 161 5.63 25.38 -2.02
CA LYS A 161 6.72 26.35 -2.10
C LYS A 161 6.28 27.70 -1.53
N GLY A 162 7.11 28.24 -0.64
CA GLY A 162 6.85 29.52 0.03
C GLY A 162 5.88 29.43 1.21
N TYR A 163 5.32 28.25 1.51
CA TYR A 163 4.51 28.06 2.71
C TYR A 163 5.39 27.80 3.93
N ALA A 164 5.18 28.55 5.01
CA ALA A 164 5.95 28.43 6.24
C ALA A 164 5.40 27.29 7.12
N PHE A 165 6.05 26.12 7.06
CA PHE A 165 5.78 25.02 7.98
C PHE A 165 6.45 25.24 9.34
N SER A 166 5.81 24.80 10.41
CA SER A 166 6.40 24.87 11.74
C SER A 166 7.66 24.01 11.84
N SER A 167 8.65 24.48 12.61
CA SER A 167 9.89 23.72 12.83
C SER A 167 9.62 22.37 13.50
N THR A 168 8.61 22.27 14.37
CA THR A 168 8.15 21.02 14.96
C THR A 168 7.72 20.02 13.90
N PHE A 169 6.88 20.43 12.93
CA PHE A 169 6.42 19.57 11.84
C PHE A 169 7.60 19.09 10.97
N LEU A 170 8.50 20.02 10.60
CA LEU A 170 9.67 19.68 9.77
C LEU A 170 10.61 18.69 10.45
N LYS A 171 10.70 18.72 11.80
CA LYS A 171 11.51 17.77 12.58
C LYS A 171 10.87 16.38 12.71
N THR A 172 9.56 16.24 12.49
CA THR A 172 8.87 14.95 12.60
C THR A 172 9.32 13.95 11.54
N ALA A 173 9.53 14.41 10.31
CA ALA A 173 9.91 13.58 9.18
C ALA A 173 10.79 14.33 8.16
N PRO A 174 11.96 14.85 8.58
CA PRO A 174 12.76 15.77 7.76
C PRO A 174 13.22 15.16 6.44
N GLN A 175 13.43 13.83 6.41
CA GLN A 175 13.87 13.11 5.21
C GLN A 175 12.74 12.82 4.22
N LEU A 176 11.47 13.07 4.59
CA LEU A 176 10.31 12.74 3.77
C LEU A 176 9.69 13.96 3.08
N ILE A 177 10.06 15.18 3.50
CA ILE A 177 9.46 16.40 2.95
C ILE A 177 10.20 16.93 1.73
N GLN A 178 9.45 17.15 0.65
CA GLN A 178 9.87 17.81 -0.56
C GLN A 178 8.99 19.05 -0.80
N THR A 179 9.52 20.04 -1.51
CA THR A 179 8.78 21.26 -1.84
C THR A 179 8.37 21.26 -3.31
N VAL A 180 7.10 21.55 -3.58
CA VAL A 180 6.51 21.64 -4.93
C VAL A 180 5.63 22.88 -5.05
N ASP A 181 5.21 23.22 -6.26
CA ASP A 181 4.37 24.40 -6.50
C ASP A 181 2.95 24.00 -6.91
N PHE A 182 2.12 23.68 -5.91
CA PHE A 182 0.69 23.42 -6.11
C PHE A 182 -0.05 24.66 -6.60
N MET A 183 0.39 25.88 -6.24
CA MET A 183 -0.31 27.12 -6.59
C MET A 183 0.01 27.60 -8.01
N GLY A 184 1.28 27.58 -8.41
CA GLY A 184 1.72 28.12 -9.69
C GLY A 184 1.51 27.17 -10.87
N ASN A 185 1.72 25.86 -10.69
CA ASN A 185 1.56 24.90 -11.78
C ASN A 185 1.15 23.50 -11.29
N ILE A 186 -0.16 23.31 -11.10
CA ILE A 186 -0.76 22.04 -10.68
C ILE A 186 -0.38 20.88 -11.61
N ALA A 187 -0.44 21.09 -12.93
CA ALA A 187 -0.17 20.03 -13.91
C ALA A 187 1.27 19.53 -13.83
N SER A 188 2.24 20.46 -13.74
CA SER A 188 3.65 20.13 -13.56
C SER A 188 3.89 19.44 -12.22
N THR A 189 3.33 19.95 -11.13
CA THR A 189 3.47 19.35 -9.79
C THR A 189 2.91 17.92 -9.76
N ARG A 190 1.74 17.69 -10.34
CA ARG A 190 1.16 16.34 -10.48
C ARG A 190 2.08 15.41 -11.27
N LYS A 191 2.66 15.89 -12.37
CA LYS A 191 3.60 15.11 -13.19
C LYS A 191 4.85 14.74 -12.38
N THR A 192 5.43 15.69 -11.65
CA THR A 192 6.59 15.46 -10.79
C THR A 192 6.32 14.36 -9.75
N ILE A 193 5.19 14.44 -9.05
CA ILE A 193 4.85 13.46 -8.01
C ILE A 193 4.60 12.07 -8.64
N ASN A 194 3.88 12.00 -9.76
CA ASN A 194 3.65 10.73 -10.46
C ASN A 194 4.94 10.08 -10.96
N GLN A 195 5.87 10.90 -11.49
CA GLN A 195 7.18 10.41 -11.92
C GLN A 195 8.01 9.91 -10.74
N TRP A 196 8.00 10.62 -9.62
CA TRP A 196 8.68 10.18 -8.41
C TRP A 196 8.11 8.85 -7.90
N VAL A 197 6.79 8.72 -7.75
CA VAL A 197 6.16 7.46 -7.31
C VAL A 197 6.49 6.32 -8.27
N SER A 198 6.40 6.56 -9.58
CA SER A 198 6.77 5.56 -10.60
C SER A 198 8.21 5.10 -10.44
N GLN A 199 9.17 6.01 -10.24
CA GLN A 199 10.58 5.66 -10.06
C GLN A 199 10.80 4.84 -8.78
N GLN A 200 10.19 5.25 -7.67
CA GLN A 200 10.35 4.56 -6.39
C GLN A 200 9.70 3.17 -6.35
N THR A 201 8.81 2.89 -7.30
CA THR A 201 8.06 1.63 -7.41
C THR A 201 8.45 0.81 -8.63
N GLU A 202 9.65 1.01 -9.18
CA GLU A 202 10.15 0.28 -10.36
C GLU A 202 9.19 0.33 -11.57
N SER A 203 8.50 1.46 -11.74
CA SER A 203 7.46 1.71 -12.76
C SER A 203 6.24 0.79 -12.67
N LYS A 204 6.00 0.16 -11.51
CA LYS A 204 4.81 -0.66 -11.25
C LYS A 204 3.59 0.19 -10.92
N ILE A 205 3.78 1.36 -10.30
CA ILE A 205 2.72 2.30 -10.00
C ILE A 205 2.89 3.55 -10.86
N ASN A 206 2.10 3.61 -11.92
CA ASN A 206 2.07 4.73 -12.86
C ASN A 206 0.79 5.56 -12.67
N ASN A 207 0.83 6.83 -13.07
CA ASN A 207 -0.33 7.73 -13.00
C ASN A 207 -1.00 7.77 -11.62
N PHE A 208 -0.19 7.70 -10.56
CA PHE A 208 -0.64 7.66 -9.17
C PHE A 208 -1.69 8.74 -8.89
N LEU A 209 -1.34 10.02 -8.86
CA LEU A 209 -2.31 11.09 -8.58
C LEU A 209 -3.32 11.32 -9.74
N PRO A 210 -4.63 11.14 -9.47
CA PRO A 210 -5.69 11.62 -10.34
C PRO A 210 -5.67 13.14 -10.48
N SER A 211 -6.28 13.65 -11.56
CA SER A 211 -6.28 15.09 -11.88
C SER A 211 -7.00 15.97 -10.85
N HIS A 212 -7.96 15.43 -10.10
CA HIS A 212 -8.82 16.19 -9.18
C HIS A 212 -8.26 16.34 -7.75
N VAL A 213 -7.15 15.67 -7.43
CA VAL A 213 -6.62 15.60 -6.06
C VAL A 213 -5.89 16.87 -5.65
N ILE A 214 -5.05 17.40 -6.54
CA ILE A 214 -4.32 18.65 -6.28
C ILE A 214 -5.22 19.81 -6.67
N GLN A 215 -5.45 20.69 -5.71
CA GLN A 215 -6.28 21.89 -5.88
C GLN A 215 -5.43 23.14 -5.62
N PRO A 216 -5.86 24.34 -6.09
CA PRO A 216 -5.10 25.58 -5.88
C PRO A 216 -4.82 25.91 -4.40
N LEU A 217 -5.66 25.41 -3.49
CA LEU A 217 -5.52 25.61 -2.04
C LEU A 217 -4.70 24.51 -1.33
N THR A 218 -4.21 23.49 -2.05
CA THR A 218 -3.36 22.46 -1.46
C THR A 218 -2.09 23.11 -0.87
N ARG A 219 -1.78 22.79 0.39
CA ARG A 219 -0.56 23.25 1.08
C ARG A 219 0.37 22.11 1.45
N LEU A 220 -0.20 20.95 1.74
CA LEU A 220 0.53 19.74 2.09
C LEU A 220 -0.20 18.54 1.48
N LEU A 221 0.56 17.65 0.87
CA LEU A 221 0.06 16.36 0.40
C LEU A 221 0.94 15.25 0.98
N LEU A 222 0.33 14.25 1.60
CA LEU A 222 0.99 13.00 1.98
C LEU A 222 0.66 11.97 0.91
N THR A 223 1.68 11.43 0.26
CA THR A 223 1.54 10.32 -0.68
C THR A 223 2.11 9.07 -0.07
N ASP A 224 1.38 7.97 -0.20
CA ASP A 224 1.76 6.64 0.25
C ASP A 224 1.49 5.64 -0.88
N ALA A 225 2.46 4.81 -1.21
CA ALA A 225 2.32 3.74 -2.18
C ALA A 225 3.12 2.52 -1.74
N ALA A 226 2.57 1.34 -2.01
CA ALA A 226 3.22 0.08 -1.76
C ALA A 226 3.14 -0.82 -2.99
N TYR A 227 4.14 -1.66 -3.19
CA TYR A 227 4.15 -2.71 -4.20
C TYR A 227 4.80 -3.95 -3.60
N PHE A 228 4.22 -5.11 -3.87
CA PHE A 228 4.74 -6.40 -3.43
C PHE A 228 4.80 -7.37 -4.60
N GLU A 229 5.93 -8.05 -4.72
CA GLU A 229 6.15 -9.14 -5.68
C GLU A 229 6.92 -10.23 -4.94
N GLY A 230 6.39 -11.45 -4.92
CA GLY A 230 6.99 -12.55 -4.21
C GLY A 230 7.06 -13.80 -5.07
N GLU A 231 8.14 -14.55 -4.92
CA GLU A 231 8.26 -15.89 -5.45
C GLU A 231 7.56 -16.89 -4.52
N TRP A 232 6.78 -17.78 -5.11
CA TRP A 232 6.18 -18.87 -4.36
C TRP A 232 7.27 -19.79 -3.82
N GLN A 233 7.20 -20.13 -2.53
CA GLN A 233 8.05 -21.19 -1.94
C GLN A 233 7.91 -22.51 -2.72
N LYS A 234 6.71 -22.80 -3.23
CA LYS A 234 6.42 -23.94 -4.10
C LYS A 234 5.72 -23.42 -5.36
N PRO A 235 6.45 -23.17 -6.45
CA PRO A 235 5.87 -22.67 -7.69
C PRO A 235 4.84 -23.62 -8.28
N PHE A 236 3.80 -23.07 -8.92
CA PHE A 236 2.84 -23.84 -9.69
C PHE A 236 3.48 -24.37 -10.98
N ASN A 237 3.07 -25.55 -11.45
CA ASN A 237 3.47 -26.06 -12.76
C ASN A 237 2.75 -25.23 -13.86
N PRO A 238 3.48 -24.49 -14.72
CA PRO A 238 2.85 -23.66 -15.74
C PRO A 238 2.03 -24.49 -16.75
N ASN A 239 2.43 -25.74 -17.02
CA ASN A 239 1.71 -26.63 -17.93
C ASN A 239 0.37 -27.13 -17.36
N ALA A 240 0.15 -26.98 -16.05
CA ALA A 240 -1.12 -27.30 -15.40
C ALA A 240 -2.06 -26.08 -15.31
N THR A 241 -1.61 -24.90 -15.75
CA THR A 241 -2.44 -23.68 -15.72
C THR A 241 -3.39 -23.67 -16.90
N GLN A 242 -4.70 -23.64 -16.62
CA GLN A 242 -5.75 -23.65 -17.63
C GLN A 242 -6.86 -22.66 -17.28
N LYS A 243 -7.57 -22.16 -18.30
CA LYS A 243 -8.74 -21.30 -18.10
C LYS A 243 -9.87 -22.12 -17.48
N LEU A 244 -10.43 -21.62 -16.38
CA LEU A 244 -11.58 -22.20 -15.69
C LEU A 244 -12.60 -21.10 -15.35
N PRO A 245 -13.89 -21.43 -15.19
CA PRO A 245 -14.88 -20.49 -14.67
C PRO A 245 -14.49 -19.98 -13.28
N PHE A 246 -14.64 -18.68 -13.04
CA PHE A 246 -14.55 -18.05 -11.72
C PHE A 246 -15.92 -17.44 -11.39
N THR A 247 -16.52 -17.88 -10.29
CA THR A 247 -17.82 -17.36 -9.83
C THR A 247 -17.58 -16.19 -8.89
N ILE A 248 -18.10 -15.02 -9.25
CA ILE A 248 -18.08 -13.78 -8.46
C ILE A 248 -19.26 -13.80 -7.49
#